data_AF-A0A847VZQ3-F1
#
_entry.id   AF-A0A847VZQ3-F1
#
_cell.length_a   1.000
_cell.length_b   1.000
_cell.length_c   1.000
_cell.angle_alpha   90.00
_cell.angle_beta   90.00
_cell.angle_gamma   90.00
#
_symmetry.space_group_name_H-M   'P 1'
#
loop_
_entity.id
_entity.type
_entity.pdbx_description
1 polymer ?
#
loop_
_entity_poly.entity_id
_entity_poly.type
_entity_poly.pdbx_seq_one_letter_code
_entity_poly.pdbx_strand_id
1 'polypeptide(L)'
;MTNFNNGYIGRSRSVRSQRAIDSYEVPLSMINKSLIEEYLDEIEVAEELSADDINYLRALTISRWKFGAKRNGAASWHHTSKFYNETLHYSLDEIADYILNDREWFEEAYLKEVEKNRPTAEQLQVRAEKRAKKELEAERALLFPYQMKYKTLRGFLNGKVDYDKLAEVRKNAIETKRAELIEQWTKFNLDPSHDNWEWVKSDKFVENRIDRRRK
;
A
#
# COMPACT_ATOMS: atom_id res chain seq x y z
N MET A 1 16.35 28.14 -33.82
CA MET A 1 16.25 26.78 -33.26
C MET A 1 16.15 26.90 -31.75
N THR A 2 14.96 26.75 -31.19
CA THR A 2 14.68 26.88 -29.75
C THR A 2 15.02 25.57 -29.03
N ASN A 3 15.78 25.69 -27.95
CA ASN A 3 16.35 24.57 -27.18
C ASN A 3 15.29 23.98 -26.22
N PHE A 4 14.42 23.09 -26.72
CA PHE A 4 13.30 22.50 -25.94
C PHE A 4 13.72 21.37 -24.97
N ASN A 5 15.00 21.26 -24.63
CA ASN A 5 15.55 20.08 -23.95
C ASN A 5 15.91 20.24 -22.47
N ASN A 6 15.87 21.44 -21.90
CA ASN A 6 16.41 21.68 -20.56
C ASN A 6 15.35 22.26 -19.62
N GLY A 7 14.57 21.39 -18.99
CA GLY A 7 13.62 21.78 -17.96
C GLY A 7 13.31 20.63 -17.00
N TYR A 8 13.06 20.98 -15.74
CA TYR A 8 12.41 20.10 -14.77
C TYR A 8 10.92 20.43 -14.74
N ILE A 9 10.07 19.40 -14.68
CA ILE A 9 8.66 19.52 -14.31
C ILE A 9 8.60 19.45 -12.79
N GLY A 10 8.13 20.53 -12.18
CA GLY A 10 8.17 20.70 -10.72
C GLY A 10 9.61 20.80 -10.20
N ARG A 11 9.90 20.12 -9.07
CA ARG A 11 11.19 20.22 -8.38
C ARG A 11 12.14 19.03 -8.59
N SER A 12 11.72 17.96 -9.27
CA SER A 12 12.45 16.68 -9.19
C SER A 12 12.45 15.81 -10.44
N ARG A 13 11.62 16.08 -11.46
CA ARG A 13 11.52 15.25 -12.67
C ARG A 13 11.93 16.04 -13.91
N SER A 14 12.75 15.47 -14.78
CA SER A 14 13.10 16.12 -16.05
C SER A 14 11.93 16.04 -17.04
N VAL A 15 11.81 17.02 -17.94
CA VAL A 15 10.82 17.00 -19.04
C VAL A 15 10.96 15.72 -19.88
N ARG A 16 12.20 15.25 -20.10
CA ARG A 16 12.46 13.99 -20.82
C ARG A 16 11.89 12.77 -20.11
N SER A 17 12.08 12.69 -18.79
CA SER A 17 11.51 11.61 -17.98
C SER A 17 9.98 11.64 -17.98
N GLN A 18 9.37 12.83 -18.00
CA GLN A 18 7.91 12.92 -18.13
C GLN A 18 7.44 12.48 -19.51
N ARG A 19 8.09 12.92 -20.60
CA ARG A 19 7.74 12.48 -21.95
C ARG A 19 7.85 10.96 -22.11
N ALA A 20 8.86 10.34 -21.51
CA ALA A 20 8.96 8.88 -21.47
C ALA A 20 7.75 8.26 -20.78
N ILE A 21 7.36 8.79 -19.61
CA ILE A 21 6.16 8.32 -18.88
C ILE A 21 4.88 8.48 -19.71
N ASP A 22 4.73 9.61 -20.40
CA ASP A 22 3.59 9.90 -21.26
C ASP A 22 3.56 8.97 -22.50
N SER A 23 4.65 8.27 -22.81
CA SER A 23 4.78 7.26 -23.86
C SER A 23 4.95 5.85 -23.28
N TYR A 24 4.35 5.58 -22.12
CA TYR A 24 4.38 4.28 -21.44
C TYR A 24 5.77 3.72 -21.10
N GLU A 25 6.79 4.58 -21.10
CA GLU A 25 8.14 4.24 -20.66
C GLU A 25 8.35 4.76 -19.22
N VAL A 26 8.20 3.85 -18.25
CA VAL A 26 8.05 4.21 -16.84
C VAL A 26 9.03 3.49 -15.90
N PRO A 27 9.34 4.06 -14.72
CA PRO A 27 10.04 3.32 -13.67
C PRO A 27 9.27 2.06 -13.24
N LEU A 28 9.99 1.01 -12.82
CA LEU A 28 9.39 -0.25 -12.36
C LEU A 28 8.36 -0.08 -11.22
N SER A 29 8.50 0.97 -10.40
CA SER A 29 7.56 1.29 -9.33
C SER A 29 6.22 1.84 -9.83
N MET A 30 6.18 2.41 -11.03
CA MET A 30 4.98 2.96 -11.66
C MET A 30 4.17 1.92 -12.43
N ILE A 31 4.78 0.80 -12.84
CA ILE A 31 4.05 -0.32 -13.44
C ILE A 31 3.03 -0.88 -12.44
N ASN A 32 1.76 -0.65 -12.74
CA ASN A 32 0.60 -1.03 -11.95
C ASN A 32 -0.57 -1.41 -12.88
N LYS A 33 -1.66 -1.96 -12.34
CA LYS A 33 -2.76 -2.50 -13.16
C LYS A 33 -3.44 -1.42 -14.01
N SER A 34 -3.72 -0.25 -13.44
CA SER A 34 -4.38 0.85 -14.15
C SER A 34 -3.55 1.33 -15.34
N LEU A 35 -2.23 1.48 -15.17
CA LEU A 35 -1.35 1.90 -16.26
C LEU A 35 -1.28 0.86 -17.38
N ILE A 36 -1.24 -0.43 -17.02
CA ILE A 36 -1.23 -1.53 -18.01
C ILE A 36 -2.56 -1.58 -18.77
N GLU A 37 -3.69 -1.38 -18.09
CA GLU A 37 -5.01 -1.35 -18.73
C GLU A 37 -5.12 -0.17 -19.70
N GLU A 38 -4.73 1.03 -19.27
CA GLU A 38 -4.71 2.24 -20.12
C GLU A 38 -3.89 2.02 -21.40
N TYR A 39 -2.68 1.49 -21.25
CA TYR A 39 -1.80 1.11 -22.36
C TYR A 39 -2.42 0.09 -23.32
N LEU A 40 -3.00 -1.00 -22.78
CA LEU A 40 -3.61 -2.04 -23.61
C LEU A 40 -4.86 -1.55 -24.34
N ASP A 41 -5.62 -0.64 -23.73
CA ASP A 41 -6.80 -0.03 -24.35
C ASP A 41 -6.38 0.88 -25.54
N GLU A 42 -5.28 1.61 -25.42
CA GLU A 42 -4.73 2.40 -26.54
C GLU A 42 -4.28 1.51 -27.71
N ILE A 43 -3.56 0.42 -27.42
CA ILE A 43 -3.12 -0.54 -28.43
C ILE A 43 -4.29 -1.28 -29.09
N GLU A 44 -5.32 -1.62 -28.32
CA GLU A 44 -6.55 -2.25 -28.83
C GLU A 44 -7.24 -1.33 -29.85
N VAL A 45 -7.33 -0.03 -29.55
CA VAL A 45 -7.89 0.98 -30.46
C VAL A 45 -7.00 1.19 -31.69
N ALA A 46 -5.68 1.12 -31.53
CA ALA A 46 -4.72 1.26 -32.63
C ALA A 46 -4.64 0.02 -33.54
N GLU A 47 -5.27 -1.10 -33.15
CA GLU A 47 -5.23 -2.40 -33.85
C GLU A 47 -3.80 -2.94 -34.09
N GLU A 48 -2.85 -2.58 -33.20
CA GLU A 48 -1.44 -2.98 -33.35
C GLU A 48 -1.18 -4.44 -32.93
N LEU A 49 -2.04 -5.01 -32.08
CA LEU A 49 -1.99 -6.39 -31.63
C LEU A 49 -3.31 -7.13 -31.89
N SER A 50 -3.24 -8.46 -31.99
CA SER A 50 -4.44 -9.28 -32.12
C SER A 50 -5.26 -9.26 -30.82
N ALA A 51 -6.57 -9.48 -30.93
CA ALA A 51 -7.43 -9.61 -29.75
C ALA A 51 -6.98 -10.75 -28.80
N ASP A 52 -6.35 -11.82 -29.31
CA ASP A 52 -5.80 -12.89 -28.48
C ASP A 52 -4.58 -12.41 -27.67
N ASP A 53 -3.66 -11.68 -28.32
CA ASP A 53 -2.49 -11.10 -27.66
C ASP A 53 -2.91 -10.14 -26.53
N ILE A 54 -3.87 -9.25 -26.82
CA ILE A 54 -4.37 -8.28 -25.84
C ILE A 54 -5.03 -9.00 -24.66
N ASN A 55 -5.87 -10.00 -24.92
CA ASN A 55 -6.51 -10.77 -23.86
C ASN A 55 -5.50 -11.52 -23.00
N TYR A 56 -4.47 -12.11 -23.61
CA TYR A 56 -3.39 -12.76 -22.89
C TYR A 56 -2.63 -11.77 -21.99
N LEU A 57 -2.17 -10.64 -22.55
CA LEU A 57 -1.45 -9.59 -21.82
C LEU A 57 -2.29 -9.00 -20.67
N ARG A 58 -3.59 -8.79 -20.89
CA ARG A 58 -4.54 -8.26 -19.91
C ARG A 58 -4.76 -9.25 -18.75
N ALA A 59 -4.66 -10.55 -18.99
CA ALA A 59 -4.76 -11.60 -17.97
C ALA A 59 -3.51 -11.71 -17.08
N LEU A 60 -2.35 -11.18 -17.51
CA LEU A 60 -1.11 -11.28 -16.73
C LEU A 60 -1.17 -10.43 -15.45
N THR A 61 -0.48 -10.94 -14.42
CA THR A 61 -0.29 -10.22 -13.17
C THR A 61 0.78 -9.14 -13.31
N ILE A 62 0.71 -8.10 -12.46
CA ILE A 62 1.75 -7.06 -12.39
C ILE A 62 3.15 -7.66 -12.18
N SER A 63 3.25 -8.77 -11.43
CA SER A 63 4.52 -9.47 -11.21
C SER A 63 5.13 -10.03 -12.49
N ARG A 64 4.33 -10.48 -13.45
CA ARG A 64 4.79 -10.95 -14.76
C ARG A 64 5.27 -9.81 -15.63
N TRP A 65 4.51 -8.72 -15.71
CA TRP A 65 4.96 -7.49 -16.37
C TRP A 65 6.31 -6.98 -15.81
N LYS A 66 6.46 -6.97 -14.48
CA LYS A 66 7.74 -6.60 -13.85
C LYS A 66 8.85 -7.62 -14.05
N PHE A 67 8.51 -8.89 -14.25
CA PHE A 67 9.49 -9.91 -14.63
C PHE A 67 9.96 -9.69 -16.07
N GLY A 68 9.04 -9.47 -17.01
CA GLY A 68 9.34 -9.09 -18.39
C GLY A 68 10.23 -7.85 -18.47
N ALA A 69 9.87 -6.77 -17.77
CA ALA A 69 10.67 -5.55 -17.67
C ALA A 69 12.14 -5.82 -17.26
N LYS A 70 12.34 -6.63 -16.21
CA LYS A 70 13.69 -6.94 -15.72
C LYS A 70 14.49 -7.83 -16.68
N ARG A 71 13.81 -8.69 -17.44
CA ARG A 71 14.45 -9.63 -18.37
C ARG A 71 14.74 -8.99 -19.71
N ASN A 72 13.84 -8.16 -20.21
CA ASN A 72 14.01 -7.37 -21.42
C ASN A 72 15.11 -6.31 -21.24
N GLY A 73 15.13 -5.67 -20.07
CA GLY A 73 16.06 -4.58 -19.76
C GLY A 73 15.37 -3.22 -19.78
N ALA A 74 16.11 -2.20 -19.34
CA ALA A 74 15.60 -0.83 -19.33
C ALA A 74 15.75 -0.21 -20.73
N ALA A 75 14.69 0.44 -21.20
CA ALA A 75 14.68 1.15 -22.47
C ALA A 75 15.54 2.43 -22.38
N SER A 76 15.45 3.13 -21.25
CA SER A 76 16.30 4.28 -20.98
C SER A 76 16.56 4.49 -19.48
N TRP A 77 17.39 5.47 -19.19
CA TRP A 77 17.63 5.95 -17.83
C TRP A 77 17.41 7.46 -17.77
N HIS A 78 16.91 7.93 -16.64
CA HIS A 78 16.73 9.35 -16.39
C HIS A 78 17.27 9.77 -15.03
N HIS A 79 17.82 10.98 -14.96
CA HIS A 79 18.10 11.61 -13.69
C HIS A 79 16.82 11.97 -12.96
N THR A 80 16.75 11.57 -11.70
CA THR A 80 15.70 11.94 -10.76
C THR A 80 16.34 12.55 -9.51
N SER A 81 15.67 13.54 -8.92
CA SER A 81 16.12 14.27 -7.74
C SER A 81 17.32 15.22 -7.93
N LYS A 82 17.55 16.05 -6.90
CA LYS A 82 18.67 16.99 -6.80
C LYS A 82 20.04 16.31 -6.71
N PHE A 83 20.08 15.05 -6.26
CA PHE A 83 21.33 14.30 -6.06
C PHE A 83 21.73 13.46 -7.28
N TYR A 84 21.13 13.73 -8.45
CA TYR A 84 21.44 13.04 -9.71
C TYR A 84 21.24 11.52 -9.66
N ASN A 85 20.35 11.04 -8.78
CA ASN A 85 19.99 9.62 -8.75
C ASN A 85 19.52 9.18 -10.14
N GLU A 86 19.94 8.01 -10.55
CA GLU A 86 19.52 7.42 -11.82
C GLU A 86 18.27 6.57 -11.59
N THR A 87 17.32 6.67 -12.50
CA THR A 87 16.12 5.85 -12.49
C THR A 87 15.97 5.24 -13.87
N LEU A 88 16.01 3.90 -13.91
CA LEU A 88 15.73 3.13 -15.11
C LEU A 88 14.24 3.21 -15.43
N HIS A 89 13.93 3.44 -16.68
CA HIS A 89 12.59 3.33 -17.21
C HIS A 89 12.49 2.11 -18.15
N TYR A 90 11.28 1.56 -18.24
CA TYR A 90 10.96 0.36 -18.97
C TYR A 90 9.73 0.66 -19.84
N SER A 91 9.84 0.42 -21.15
CA SER A 91 8.74 0.59 -22.10
C SER A 91 7.74 -0.56 -21.99
N LEU A 92 6.45 -0.26 -21.87
CA LEU A 92 5.42 -1.29 -21.91
C LEU A 92 5.32 -1.97 -23.29
N ASP A 93 5.62 -1.26 -24.38
CA ASP A 93 5.71 -1.83 -25.74
C ASP A 93 6.77 -2.93 -25.80
N GLU A 94 8.01 -2.60 -25.44
CA GLU A 94 9.11 -3.57 -25.48
C GLU A 94 8.88 -4.75 -24.52
N ILE A 95 8.19 -4.51 -23.39
CA ILE A 95 7.81 -5.59 -22.48
C ILE A 95 6.75 -6.50 -23.11
N ALA A 96 5.73 -5.93 -23.74
CA ALA A 96 4.67 -6.68 -24.40
C ALA A 96 5.26 -7.55 -25.53
N ASP A 97 6.10 -6.96 -26.38
CA ASP A 97 6.83 -7.66 -27.44
C ASP A 97 7.68 -8.81 -26.88
N TYR A 98 8.44 -8.53 -25.82
CA TYR A 98 9.26 -9.55 -25.16
C TYR A 98 8.43 -10.74 -24.64
N ILE A 99 7.27 -10.46 -24.05
CA ILE A 99 6.35 -11.47 -23.51
C ILE A 99 5.74 -12.30 -24.64
N LEU A 100 5.28 -11.63 -25.70
CA LEU A 100 4.54 -12.27 -26.80
C LEU A 100 5.45 -13.05 -27.74
N ASN A 101 6.74 -12.68 -27.85
CA ASN A 101 7.71 -13.34 -28.70
C ASN A 101 7.84 -14.85 -28.40
N ASP A 102 7.75 -15.25 -27.13
CA ASP A 102 7.65 -16.66 -26.72
C ASP A 102 6.88 -16.79 -25.39
N ARG A 103 5.55 -16.93 -25.49
CA ARG A 103 4.66 -17.01 -24.32
C ARG A 103 4.95 -18.22 -23.44
N GLU A 104 5.28 -19.36 -24.05
CA GLU A 104 5.51 -20.62 -23.32
C GLU A 104 6.81 -20.53 -22.51
N TRP A 105 7.90 -20.13 -23.17
CA TRP A 105 9.17 -19.91 -22.49
C TRP A 105 9.06 -18.85 -21.40
N PHE A 106 8.34 -17.75 -21.66
CA PHE A 106 8.14 -16.68 -20.69
C PHE A 106 7.49 -17.18 -19.40
N GLU A 107 6.40 -17.95 -19.52
CA GLU A 107 5.70 -18.52 -18.37
C GLU A 107 6.59 -19.51 -17.60
N GLU A 108 7.32 -20.39 -18.29
CA GLU A 108 8.27 -21.28 -17.63
C GLU A 108 9.37 -20.52 -16.88
N ALA A 109 9.94 -19.50 -17.51
CA ALA A 109 11.01 -18.70 -16.93
C ALA A 109 10.52 -17.94 -15.69
N TYR A 110 9.29 -17.40 -15.74
CA TYR A 110 8.66 -16.75 -14.60
C TYR A 110 8.43 -17.72 -13.44
N LEU A 111 7.88 -18.91 -13.71
CA LEU A 111 7.63 -19.92 -12.67
C LEU A 111 8.93 -20.39 -12.01
N LYS A 112 9.99 -20.63 -12.79
CA LYS A 112 11.33 -20.97 -12.27
C LYS A 112 11.89 -19.86 -11.38
N GLU A 113 11.69 -18.59 -11.75
CA GLU A 113 12.11 -17.44 -10.94
C GLU A 113 11.32 -17.34 -9.62
N VAL A 114 10.01 -17.61 -9.65
CA VAL A 114 9.17 -17.64 -8.45
C VAL A 114 9.58 -18.75 -7.50
N GLU A 115 9.86 -19.94 -8.03
CA GLU A 115 10.32 -21.09 -7.25
C GLU A 115 11.69 -20.81 -6.61
N LYS A 116 12.65 -20.29 -7.40
CA LYS A 116 13.97 -19.91 -6.91
C LYS A 116 13.92 -18.89 -5.78
N ASN A 117 12.99 -17.93 -5.87
CA ASN A 117 12.83 -16.86 -4.88
C ASN A 117 11.78 -17.19 -3.82
N ARG A 118 11.31 -18.44 -3.76
CA ARG A 118 10.32 -18.86 -2.76
C ARG A 118 10.93 -18.66 -1.37
N PRO A 119 10.25 -17.94 -0.47
CA PRO A 119 10.79 -17.69 0.85
C PRO A 119 10.96 -19.01 1.61
N THR A 120 12.08 -19.15 2.32
CA THR A 120 12.32 -20.31 3.19
C THR A 120 11.35 -20.31 4.37
N ALA A 121 11.19 -21.47 5.03
CA ALA A 121 10.38 -21.56 6.25
C ALA A 121 10.84 -20.57 7.32
N GLU A 122 12.16 -20.39 7.48
CA GLU A 122 12.75 -19.40 8.39
C GLU A 122 12.38 -17.97 8.00
N GLN A 123 12.45 -17.61 6.71
CA GLN A 123 12.05 -16.27 6.25
C GLN A 123 10.55 -16.02 6.44
N LEU A 124 9.72 -17.04 6.26
CA LEU A 124 8.29 -16.96 6.54
C LEU A 124 8.03 -16.77 8.04
N GLN A 125 8.75 -17.48 8.90
CA GLN A 125 8.68 -17.32 10.35
C GLN A 125 9.09 -15.90 10.77
N VAL A 126 10.21 -15.38 10.27
CA VAL A 126 10.65 -14.00 10.54
C VAL A 126 9.59 -12.97 10.10
N ARG A 127 8.92 -13.19 8.95
CA ARG A 127 7.82 -12.31 8.50
C ARG A 127 6.61 -12.40 9.43
N ALA A 128 6.26 -13.61 9.89
CA ALA A 128 5.17 -13.82 10.82
C ALA A 128 5.46 -13.16 12.18
N GLU A 129 6.66 -13.31 12.71
CA GLU A 129 7.11 -12.68 13.96
C GLU A 129 7.09 -11.15 13.86
N LYS A 130 7.57 -10.57 12.76
CA LYS A 130 7.48 -9.12 12.51
C LYS A 130 6.02 -8.64 12.46
N ARG A 131 5.13 -9.42 11.85
CA ARG A 131 3.69 -9.10 11.80
C ARG A 131 3.06 -9.17 13.19
N ALA A 132 3.30 -10.24 13.93
CA ALA A 132 2.81 -10.43 15.29
C ALA A 132 3.31 -9.30 16.22
N LYS A 133 4.59 -8.92 16.09
CA LYS A 133 5.14 -7.77 16.82
C LYS A 133 4.44 -6.46 16.48
N LYS A 134 4.16 -6.21 15.20
CA LYS A 134 3.45 -5.00 14.76
C LYS A 134 2.00 -4.96 15.25
N GLU A 135 1.33 -6.11 15.25
CA GLU A 135 -0.03 -6.27 15.79
C GLU A 135 -0.04 -6.00 17.30
N LEU A 136 0.89 -6.61 18.05
CA LEU A 136 1.07 -6.36 19.48
C LEU A 136 1.40 -4.89 19.79
N GLU A 137 2.27 -4.26 19.01
CA GLU A 137 2.57 -2.82 19.15
C GLU A 137 1.34 -1.95 18.88
N ALA A 138 0.49 -2.32 17.91
CA ALA A 138 -0.75 -1.61 17.62
C ALA A 138 -1.77 -1.76 18.75
N GLU A 139 -1.94 -2.95 19.32
CA GLU A 139 -2.78 -3.19 20.50
C GLU A 139 -2.31 -2.37 21.70
N ARG A 140 -1.00 -2.41 21.98
CA ARG A 140 -0.40 -1.60 23.04
C ARG A 140 -0.61 -0.11 22.78
N ALA A 141 -0.51 0.36 21.54
CA ALA A 141 -0.72 1.77 21.21
C ALA A 141 -2.13 2.27 21.58
N LEU A 142 -3.15 1.41 21.57
CA LEU A 142 -4.50 1.76 22.05
C LEU A 142 -4.54 2.06 23.55
N LEU A 143 -3.58 1.56 24.32
CA LEU A 143 -3.47 1.78 25.76
C LEU A 143 -2.76 3.10 26.13
N PHE A 144 -2.06 3.71 25.17
CA PHE A 144 -1.30 4.94 25.38
C PHE A 144 -2.11 6.13 25.97
N PRO A 145 -3.41 6.31 25.65
CA PRO A 145 -4.21 7.37 26.27
C PRO A 145 -4.55 7.14 27.76
N TYR A 146 -4.37 5.91 28.27
CA TYR A 146 -4.79 5.53 29.63
C TYR A 146 -3.65 5.55 30.65
N GLN A 147 -2.45 5.92 30.23
CA GLN A 147 -1.29 6.07 31.09
C GLN A 147 -0.92 7.55 31.27
N MET A 148 -0.24 7.88 32.37
CA MET A 148 0.11 9.25 32.74
C MET A 148 1.63 9.52 32.74
N LYS A 149 2.45 8.50 32.49
CA LYS A 149 3.90 8.51 32.72
C LYS A 149 4.71 9.01 31.51
N TYR A 150 4.32 8.57 30.32
CA TYR A 150 5.06 8.80 29.08
C TYR A 150 4.37 9.87 28.24
N LYS A 151 5.17 10.83 27.77
CA LYS A 151 4.69 11.94 26.92
C LYS A 151 4.50 11.56 25.45
N THR A 152 5.15 10.48 24.99
CA THR A 152 5.12 10.06 23.60
C THR A 152 4.80 8.57 23.49
N LEU A 153 4.10 8.19 22.42
CA LEU A 153 3.79 6.79 22.12
C LEU A 153 5.07 5.95 22.04
N ARG A 154 6.13 6.49 21.43
CA ARG A 154 7.41 5.80 21.33
C ARG A 154 8.07 5.58 22.70
N GLY A 155 7.98 6.54 23.61
CA GLY A 155 8.48 6.38 24.98
C GLY A 155 7.67 5.35 25.76
N PHE A 156 6.36 5.31 25.53
CA PHE A 156 5.45 4.33 26.12
C PHE A 156 5.72 2.90 25.64
N LEU A 157 5.83 2.68 24.33
CA LEU A 157 6.05 1.34 23.76
C LEU A 157 7.41 0.74 24.14
N ASN A 158 8.42 1.58 24.38
CA ASN A 158 9.76 1.15 24.79
C ASN A 158 9.98 1.20 26.32
N GLY A 159 8.99 1.70 27.06
CA GLY A 159 9.11 1.94 28.49
C GLY A 159 8.78 0.70 29.32
N LYS A 160 9.13 0.75 30.62
CA LYS A 160 8.57 -0.20 31.61
C LYS A 160 7.11 0.17 31.84
N VAL A 161 6.21 -0.61 31.26
CA VAL A 161 4.75 -0.46 31.30
C VAL A 161 4.13 -1.78 31.71
N ASP A 162 3.17 -1.71 32.61
CA ASP A 162 2.27 -2.83 32.93
C ASP A 162 1.06 -2.73 31.98
N TYR A 163 1.11 -3.50 30.89
CA TYR A 163 0.08 -3.46 29.85
C TYR A 163 -1.23 -4.10 30.30
N ASP A 164 -1.17 -5.13 31.15
CA ASP A 164 -2.35 -5.82 31.65
C ASP A 164 -3.18 -4.89 32.54
N LYS A 165 -2.50 -4.16 33.43
CA LYS A 165 -3.16 -3.13 34.25
C LYS A 165 -3.79 -2.02 33.39
N LEU A 166 -3.10 -1.58 32.33
CA LEU A 166 -3.65 -0.54 31.45
C LEU A 166 -4.80 -1.05 30.58
N ALA A 167 -4.78 -2.31 30.17
CA ALA A 167 -5.90 -2.94 29.48
C ALA A 167 -7.15 -2.95 30.36
N GLU A 168 -7.00 -3.25 31.65
CA GLU A 168 -8.09 -3.20 32.62
C GLU A 168 -8.62 -1.77 32.82
N VAL A 169 -7.72 -0.78 32.93
CA VAL A 169 -8.12 0.65 33.00
C VAL A 169 -8.90 1.07 31.76
N ARG A 170 -8.44 0.67 30.56
CA ARG A 170 -9.14 0.95 29.30
C ARG A 170 -10.52 0.33 29.29
N LYS A 171 -10.63 -0.95 29.66
CA LYS A 171 -11.91 -1.68 29.71
C LYS A 171 -12.91 -0.98 30.63
N ASN A 172 -12.51 -0.67 31.87
CA ASN A 172 -13.36 0.02 32.83
C ASN A 172 -13.80 1.41 32.34
N ALA A 173 -12.91 2.15 31.67
CA ALA A 173 -13.25 3.45 31.10
C ALA A 173 -14.28 3.35 29.96
N ILE A 174 -14.12 2.36 29.08
CA ILE A 174 -15.07 2.07 27.99
C ILE A 174 -16.43 1.65 28.57
N GLU A 175 -16.45 0.71 29.53
CA GLU A 175 -17.70 0.24 30.14
C GLU A 175 -18.45 1.37 30.86
N THR A 176 -17.72 2.21 31.61
CA THR A 176 -18.30 3.39 32.27
C THR A 176 -18.91 4.34 31.24
N LYS A 177 -18.15 4.69 30.20
CA LYS A 177 -18.63 5.61 29.15
C LYS A 177 -19.79 5.03 28.35
N ARG A 178 -19.78 3.72 28.12
CA ARG A 178 -20.87 2.99 27.48
C ARG A 178 -22.15 3.10 28.30
N ALA A 179 -22.07 2.87 29.61
CA ALA A 179 -23.22 3.02 30.51
C ALA A 179 -23.77 4.44 30.52
N GLU A 180 -22.90 5.47 30.59
CA GLU A 180 -23.31 6.88 30.51
C GLU A 180 -24.06 7.20 29.21
N LEU A 181 -23.57 6.70 28.07
CA LEU A 181 -24.21 6.92 26.77
C LEU A 181 -25.58 6.24 26.70
N ILE A 182 -25.69 5.00 27.19
CA ILE A 182 -26.97 4.27 27.27
C ILE A 182 -27.97 5.05 28.13
N GLU A 183 -27.55 5.49 29.33
CA GLU A 183 -28.42 6.26 30.23
C GLU A 183 -28.88 7.57 29.58
N GLN A 184 -27.96 8.32 28.97
CA GLN A 184 -28.29 9.57 28.27
C GLN A 184 -29.30 9.33 27.15
N TRP A 185 -29.08 8.35 26.30
CA TRP A 185 -29.94 8.11 25.14
C TRP A 185 -31.32 7.58 25.53
N THR A 186 -31.38 6.79 26.61
CA THR A 186 -32.64 6.33 27.20
C THR A 186 -33.46 7.53 27.71
N LYS A 187 -32.82 8.52 28.36
CA LYS A 187 -33.48 9.75 28.83
C LYS A 187 -34.03 10.62 27.69
N PHE A 188 -33.40 10.58 26.51
CA PHE A 188 -33.87 11.30 25.32
C PHE A 188 -34.93 10.54 24.50
N ASN A 189 -35.44 9.42 25.02
CA ASN A 189 -36.46 8.59 24.37
C ASN A 189 -36.04 8.11 22.96
N LEU A 190 -34.73 7.95 22.73
CA LEU A 190 -34.19 7.39 21.49
C LEU A 190 -34.49 5.90 21.46
N ASP A 191 -35.26 5.46 20.46
CA ASP A 191 -35.69 4.08 20.29
C ASP A 191 -34.50 3.10 20.31
N PRO A 192 -34.48 2.10 21.22
CA PRO A 192 -33.50 1.01 21.28
C PRO A 192 -33.30 0.21 19.98
N SER A 193 -34.26 0.24 19.07
CA SER A 193 -34.20 -0.41 17.76
C SER A 193 -33.46 0.40 16.69
N HIS A 194 -33.10 1.65 16.98
CA HIS A 194 -32.37 2.51 16.06
C HIS A 194 -30.90 2.07 15.95
N ASP A 195 -30.32 2.10 14.73
CA ASP A 195 -28.92 1.74 14.41
C ASP A 195 -27.85 2.34 15.34
N ASN A 196 -28.18 3.45 16.02
CA ASN A 196 -27.33 4.11 16.99
C ASN A 196 -26.95 3.16 18.15
N TRP A 197 -27.85 2.26 18.56
CA TRP A 197 -27.62 1.32 19.66
C TRP A 197 -26.60 0.23 19.34
N GLU A 198 -26.46 -0.14 18.06
CA GLU A 198 -25.36 -0.99 17.60
C GLU A 198 -24.01 -0.30 17.73
N TRP A 199 -23.96 1.03 17.56
CA TRP A 199 -22.70 1.77 17.70
C TRP A 199 -22.16 1.76 19.13
N VAL A 200 -23.05 1.72 20.13
CA VAL A 200 -22.65 1.67 21.55
C VAL A 200 -21.97 0.34 21.90
N LYS A 201 -22.22 -0.72 21.13
CA LYS A 201 -21.48 -2.00 21.25
C LYS A 201 -20.04 -1.90 20.73
N SER A 202 -19.73 -0.92 19.88
CA SER A 202 -18.39 -0.72 19.36
C SER A 202 -17.49 0.01 20.37
N ASP A 203 -16.43 -0.66 20.82
CA ASP A 203 -15.40 -0.04 21.68
C ASP A 203 -14.83 1.24 21.06
N LYS A 204 -14.54 1.23 19.75
CA LYS A 204 -14.01 2.38 19.02
C LYS A 204 -14.94 3.59 19.08
N PHE A 205 -16.25 3.37 18.94
CA PHE A 205 -17.25 4.42 18.98
C PHE A 205 -17.36 5.05 20.38
N VAL A 206 -17.40 4.21 21.41
CA VAL A 206 -17.47 4.64 22.82
C VAL A 206 -16.19 5.37 23.22
N GLU A 207 -15.04 4.81 22.83
CA GLU A 207 -13.70 5.33 23.16
C GLU A 207 -13.44 6.72 22.59
N ASN A 208 -13.96 7.03 21.39
CA ASN A 208 -13.90 8.38 20.80
C ASN A 208 -14.69 9.43 21.59
N ARG A 209 -15.59 9.02 22.49
CA ARG A 209 -16.43 9.90 23.33
C ARG A 209 -15.95 10.00 24.77
N ILE A 210 -14.86 9.31 25.11
CA ILE A 210 -14.19 9.51 26.40
C ILE A 210 -13.51 10.89 26.33
N ASP A 211 -13.93 11.80 27.21
CA ASP A 211 -13.28 13.11 27.29
C ASP A 211 -11.88 12.94 27.90
N ARG A 212 -10.88 13.07 27.03
CA ARG A 212 -9.46 12.96 27.39
C ARG A 212 -8.83 14.33 27.69
N ARG A 213 -9.58 15.44 27.58
CA ARG A 213 -9.08 16.81 27.80
C ARG A 213 -9.13 17.25 29.27
N ARG A 214 -9.66 16.43 30.17
CA ARG A 214 -9.68 16.70 31.61
C ARG A 214 -8.64 15.88 32.36
N LYS A 215 -7.35 16.01 32.03
CA LYS A 215 -6.23 15.69 32.94
C LYS A 215 -5.01 16.54 32.61
#